data_AF-F6R384-F1
#
_entry.id   AF-F6R384-F1
#
_cell.length_a   1.000
_cell.length_b   1.000
_cell.length_c   1.000
_cell.angle_alpha   90.00
_cell.angle_beta   90.00
_cell.angle_gamma   90.00
#
_symmetry.space_group_name_H-M   'P 1'
#
loop_
_entity.id
_entity.type
_entity.pdbx_description
1 polymer ?
#
loop_
_entity_poly.entity_id
_entity_poly.type
_entity_poly.pdbx_seq_one_letter_code
_entity_poly.pdbx_strand_id
1 'polypeptide(L)'
;MLKIIHAGRPGVVVKLGEGCVRSPTTQSTFVTMVMKAFNCDDDEKKKLIVPLVASLSSYDKMFSKTFDPDKPPTFKVAYHGSLLLQTILKFDKIFVFVKSFLEIPSSHTVTLACSAPGSHLVDAFFSSEKVRAKRKLKWIEKTKDVFFKIAMDKYGSRVLENIWRQSSIKMKIIIAESLVPHESSLTNDQHGKHIFRKFAIRQFHQRNEDWKSFQVKIEKKRKMFQDFLPDEQQKKKKKV
;
A
#
# COMPACT_ATOMS: atom_id res chain seq x y z
N MET A 1 18.98 -3.32 16.53
CA MET A 1 18.05 -3.76 15.47
C MET A 1 18.78 -4.18 14.20
N LEU A 2 19.66 -3.34 13.62
CA LEU A 2 20.42 -3.72 12.41
C LEU A 2 21.26 -5.00 12.57
N LYS A 3 21.94 -5.19 13.72
CA LYS A 3 22.66 -6.44 14.04
C LYS A 3 21.77 -7.70 13.94
N ILE A 4 20.50 -7.60 14.34
CA ILE A 4 19.53 -8.72 14.28
C ILE A 4 19.13 -9.01 12.83
N ILE A 5 18.94 -7.95 12.03
CA ILE A 5 18.62 -8.06 10.60
C ILE A 5 19.82 -8.67 9.84
N HIS A 6 21.04 -8.19 10.10
CA HIS A 6 22.27 -8.73 9.51
C HIS A 6 22.60 -10.15 9.97
N ALA A 7 22.19 -10.53 11.18
CA ALA A 7 22.27 -11.91 11.66
C ALA A 7 21.22 -12.86 11.04
N GLY A 8 20.46 -12.40 10.03
CA GLY A 8 19.45 -13.23 9.34
C GLY A 8 18.19 -13.47 10.17
N ARG A 9 17.92 -12.66 11.20
CA ARG A 9 16.77 -12.84 12.12
C ARG A 9 15.74 -11.70 12.06
N PRO A 10 15.32 -11.20 10.89
CA PRO A 10 14.39 -10.07 10.80
C PRO A 10 13.01 -10.36 11.42
N GLY A 11 12.62 -11.64 11.56
CA GLY A 11 11.38 -12.05 12.22
C GLY A 11 11.27 -11.60 13.68
N VAL A 12 12.39 -11.53 14.39
CA VAL A 12 12.42 -11.01 15.77
C VAL A 12 12.00 -9.54 15.78
N VAL A 13 12.45 -8.74 14.80
CA VAL A 13 12.07 -7.33 14.68
C VAL A 13 10.58 -7.18 14.38
N VAL A 14 10.03 -8.04 13.51
CA VAL A 14 8.58 -8.07 13.23
C VAL A 14 7.79 -8.38 14.52
N LYS A 15 8.18 -9.40 15.28
CA LYS A 15 7.50 -9.77 16.54
C LYS A 15 7.60 -8.69 17.61
N LEU A 16 8.73 -8.00 17.72
CA LEU A 16 8.84 -6.81 18.57
C LEU A 16 7.87 -5.70 18.12
N GLY A 17 7.77 -5.47 16.81
CA GLY A 17 6.80 -4.53 16.22
C GLY A 17 5.36 -4.89 16.55
N GLU A 18 4.99 -6.17 16.42
CA GLU A 18 3.65 -6.68 16.79
C GLU A 18 3.36 -6.46 18.28
N GLY A 19 4.36 -6.61 19.14
CA GLY A 19 4.27 -6.24 20.57
C GLY A 19 3.97 -4.75 20.77
N CYS A 20 4.61 -3.88 20.00
CA CYS A 20 4.40 -2.43 20.05
C CYS A 20 3.01 -2.00 19.53
N VAL A 21 2.34 -2.80 18.70
CA VAL A 21 0.93 -2.53 18.33
C VAL A 21 0.04 -2.49 19.56
N ARG A 22 0.31 -3.33 20.57
CA ARG A 22 -0.47 -3.42 21.82
C ARG A 22 -0.10 -2.36 22.85
N SER A 23 1.04 -1.66 22.67
CA SER A 23 1.58 -0.71 23.64
C SER A 23 1.94 0.61 22.95
N PRO A 24 1.02 1.60 22.91
CA PRO A 24 1.24 2.87 22.22
C PRO A 24 2.49 3.64 22.68
N THR A 25 2.87 3.50 23.96
CA THR A 25 4.03 4.18 24.55
C THR A 25 5.36 3.73 23.96
N THR A 26 5.47 2.48 23.47
CA THR A 26 6.73 1.94 22.93
C THR A 26 6.88 2.15 21.42
N GLN A 27 5.81 2.52 20.72
CA GLN A 27 5.80 2.69 19.26
C GLN A 27 6.81 3.74 18.78
N SER A 28 6.90 4.88 19.48
CA SER A 28 7.82 5.96 19.11
C SER A 28 9.27 5.50 19.18
N THR A 29 9.63 4.81 20.26
CA THR A 29 10.96 4.25 20.46
C THR A 29 11.28 3.21 19.38
N PHE A 30 10.33 2.32 19.08
CA PHE A 30 10.49 1.32 18.02
C PHE A 30 10.73 1.96 16.65
N VAL A 31 9.93 2.98 16.28
CA VAL A 31 10.10 3.70 15.00
C VAL A 31 11.47 4.36 14.91
N THR A 32 11.95 5.01 15.98
CA THR A 32 13.30 5.58 16.02
C THR A 32 14.38 4.51 15.86
N MET A 33 14.22 3.34 16.50
CA MET A 33 15.16 2.22 16.34
C MET A 33 15.17 1.66 14.91
N VAL A 34 14.01 1.59 14.24
CA VAL A 34 13.91 1.21 12.83
C VAL A 34 14.65 2.23 11.96
N MET A 35 14.35 3.52 12.10
CA MET A 35 15.01 4.57 11.30
C MET A 35 16.53 4.55 11.44
N LYS A 36 17.05 4.42 12.68
CA LYS A 36 18.48 4.28 12.95
C LYS A 36 19.07 3.01 12.35
N ALA A 37 18.33 1.89 12.36
CA ALA A 37 18.82 0.65 11.78
C ALA A 37 18.98 0.73 10.26
N PHE A 38 18.17 1.54 9.58
CA PHE A 38 18.23 1.71 8.13
C PHE A 38 19.05 2.93 7.68
N ASN A 39 19.75 3.61 8.61
CA ASN A 39 20.51 4.85 8.40
C ASN A 39 19.65 5.95 7.77
N CYS A 40 18.48 6.18 8.37
CA CYS A 40 17.38 6.99 7.86
C CYS A 40 16.82 7.95 8.93
N ASP A 41 17.71 8.53 9.72
CA ASP A 41 17.40 9.46 10.81
C ASP A 41 17.37 10.94 10.38
N ASP A 42 17.99 11.27 9.25
CA ASP A 42 17.92 12.60 8.62
C ASP A 42 16.58 12.84 7.88
N ASP A 43 16.13 14.10 7.84
CA ASP A 43 14.82 14.47 7.27
C ASP A 43 14.68 14.20 5.77
N GLU A 44 15.76 14.29 5.01
CA GLU A 44 15.78 13.92 3.59
C GLU A 44 15.65 12.42 3.41
N LYS A 45 16.45 11.64 4.17
CA LYS A 45 16.48 10.19 4.09
C LYS A 45 15.17 9.57 4.55
N LYS A 46 14.44 10.18 5.49
CA LYS A 46 13.11 9.72 5.97
C LYS A 46 12.11 9.47 4.84
N LYS A 47 12.25 10.15 3.70
CA LYS A 47 11.41 9.93 2.50
C LYS A 47 11.63 8.54 1.87
N LEU A 48 12.73 7.86 2.19
CA LEU A 48 13.14 6.57 1.63
C LEU A 48 12.94 5.41 2.61
N ILE A 49 12.43 5.64 3.82
CA ILE A 49 12.32 4.58 4.84
C ILE A 49 11.50 3.38 4.37
N VAL A 50 10.42 3.59 3.59
CA VAL A 50 9.58 2.49 3.11
C VAL A 50 10.35 1.61 2.11
N PRO A 51 10.95 2.13 1.03
CA PRO A 51 11.82 1.33 0.16
C PRO A 51 12.95 0.58 0.89
N LEU A 52 13.62 1.24 1.84
CA LEU A 52 14.71 0.66 2.63
C LEU A 52 14.23 -0.50 3.50
N VAL A 53 13.16 -0.29 4.26
CA VAL A 53 12.57 -1.36 5.11
C VAL A 53 11.99 -2.48 4.25
N ALA A 54 11.28 -2.14 3.17
CA ALA A 54 10.67 -3.11 2.26
C ALA A 54 11.72 -4.04 1.64
N SER A 55 12.91 -3.52 1.33
CA SER A 55 14.03 -4.29 0.77
C SER A 55 14.93 -4.93 1.82
N LEU A 56 14.77 -4.57 3.11
CA LEU A 56 15.72 -4.87 4.19
C LEU A 56 17.17 -4.43 3.86
N SER A 57 17.32 -3.34 3.11
CA SER A 57 18.61 -2.73 2.77
C SER A 57 18.76 -1.38 3.46
N SER A 58 19.90 -1.14 4.11
CA SER A 58 20.23 0.18 4.66
C SER A 58 20.42 1.20 3.55
N TYR A 59 20.31 2.49 3.88
CA TYR A 59 20.56 3.59 2.95
C TYR A 59 21.92 3.41 2.26
N ASP A 60 22.98 3.19 3.03
CA ASP A 60 24.31 3.02 2.48
C ASP A 60 24.40 1.82 1.53
N LYS A 61 23.71 0.70 1.82
CA LYS A 61 23.74 -0.44 0.91
C LYS A 61 22.97 -0.20 -0.39
N MET A 62 21.85 0.51 -0.32
CA MET A 62 21.01 0.81 -1.48
C MET A 62 21.58 1.93 -2.36
N PHE A 63 22.31 2.87 -1.76
CA PHE A 63 22.77 4.09 -2.42
C PHE A 63 24.30 4.25 -2.47
N SER A 64 25.10 3.36 -1.85
CA SER A 64 26.57 3.39 -2.04
C SER A 64 26.99 2.64 -3.30
N LYS A 65 27.90 3.30 -4.03
CA LYS A 65 28.70 2.87 -5.20
C LYS A 65 28.14 3.02 -6.62
N THR A 66 26.88 3.31 -6.87
CA THR A 66 26.40 3.77 -8.19
C THR A 66 25.01 4.39 -8.07
N PHE A 67 24.91 5.63 -7.57
CA PHE A 67 23.72 6.43 -7.83
C PHE A 67 23.83 6.91 -9.28
N ASP A 68 23.28 6.13 -10.20
CA ASP A 68 22.97 6.59 -11.54
C ASP A 68 21.65 7.37 -11.45
N PRO A 69 21.65 8.71 -11.63
CA PRO A 69 20.43 9.51 -11.57
C PRO A 69 19.39 9.05 -12.59
N ASP A 70 19.83 8.42 -13.69
CA ASP A 70 18.99 7.94 -14.78
C ASP A 70 18.47 6.51 -14.55
N LYS A 71 19.04 5.78 -13.57
CA LYS A 71 18.60 4.44 -13.17
C LYS A 71 18.37 4.38 -11.65
N PRO A 72 17.19 4.81 -11.17
CA PRO A 72 16.87 4.66 -9.76
C PRO A 72 17.00 3.19 -9.34
N PRO A 73 17.56 2.91 -8.15
CA PRO A 73 17.85 1.56 -7.72
C PRO A 73 16.56 0.76 -7.63
N THR A 74 16.44 -0.25 -8.49
CA THR A 74 15.34 -1.21 -8.41
C THR A 74 15.50 -2.02 -7.12
N PHE A 75 14.40 -2.22 -6.39
CA PHE A 75 14.45 -2.99 -5.14
C PHE A 75 13.47 -4.16 -5.16
N LYS A 76 13.94 -5.31 -4.69
CA LYS A 76 13.11 -6.49 -4.46
C LYS A 76 12.48 -6.39 -3.07
N VAL A 77 11.17 -6.56 -2.99
CA VAL A 77 10.47 -6.56 -1.71
C VAL A 77 10.80 -7.85 -0.95
N ALA A 78 11.37 -7.71 0.24
CA ALA A 78 11.64 -8.80 1.16
C ALA A 78 10.38 -9.12 1.98
N TYR A 79 10.11 -10.40 2.21
CA TYR A 79 8.94 -10.87 2.98
C TYR A 79 8.85 -10.22 4.37
N HIS A 80 9.94 -10.26 5.14
CA HIS A 80 9.98 -9.68 6.48
C HIS A 80 9.96 -8.16 6.48
N GLY A 81 10.50 -7.52 5.43
CA GLY A 81 10.41 -6.07 5.24
C GLY A 81 8.96 -5.62 5.04
N SER A 82 8.22 -6.34 4.20
CA SER A 82 6.78 -6.13 4.02
C SER A 82 6.00 -6.34 5.32
N LEU A 83 6.20 -7.48 6.02
CA LEU A 83 5.51 -7.76 7.29
C LEU A 83 5.76 -6.68 8.35
N LEU A 84 7.00 -6.19 8.44
CA LEU A 84 7.35 -5.12 9.36
C LEU A 84 6.58 -3.84 9.03
N LEU A 85 6.52 -3.45 7.76
CA LEU A 85 5.78 -2.26 7.34
C LEU A 85 4.27 -2.42 7.52
N GLN A 86 3.70 -3.59 7.21
CA GLN A 86 2.30 -3.90 7.50
C GLN A 86 1.98 -3.77 9.00
N THR A 87 2.90 -4.17 9.86
CA THR A 87 2.79 -4.03 11.32
C THR A 87 2.86 -2.55 11.74
N ILE A 88 3.82 -1.81 11.21
CA ILE A 88 3.98 -0.37 11.48
C ILE A 88 2.75 0.42 11.04
N LEU A 89 2.09 0.07 9.94
CA LEU A 89 0.86 0.73 9.47
C LEU A 89 -0.34 0.58 10.44
N LYS A 90 -0.21 -0.22 11.50
CA LYS A 90 -1.18 -0.35 12.60
C LYS A 90 -0.88 0.57 13.79
N PHE A 91 0.26 1.26 13.80
CA PHE A 91 0.65 2.18 14.88
C PHE A 91 -0.18 3.47 14.83
N ASP A 92 -0.13 4.27 15.90
CA ASP A 92 -0.77 5.59 15.93
C ASP A 92 0.08 6.64 15.19
N LYS A 93 1.40 6.53 15.28
CA LYS A 93 2.36 7.49 14.68
C LYS A 93 2.98 6.94 13.39
N ILE A 94 2.19 6.90 12.30
CA ILE A 94 2.63 6.36 10.99
C ILE A 94 3.06 7.41 9.96
N PHE A 95 3.05 8.69 10.33
CA PHE A 95 3.17 9.80 9.37
C PHE A 95 4.42 9.72 8.47
N VAL A 96 5.58 9.40 9.04
CA VAL A 96 6.85 9.28 8.29
C VAL A 96 6.76 8.17 7.24
N PHE A 97 6.20 7.01 7.60
CA PHE A 97 6.02 5.88 6.68
C PHE A 97 5.01 6.20 5.59
N VAL A 98 3.88 6.86 5.93
CA VAL A 98 2.90 7.28 4.92
C VAL A 98 3.49 8.30 3.97
N LYS A 99 4.29 9.26 4.46
CA LYS A 99 4.99 10.23 3.61
C LYS A 99 5.94 9.50 2.66
N SER A 100 6.80 8.63 3.17
CA SER A 100 7.73 7.85 2.36
C SER A 100 7.04 6.95 1.33
N PHE A 101 5.93 6.30 1.70
CA PHE A 101 5.13 5.49 0.78
C PHE A 101 4.64 6.27 -0.44
N LEU A 102 4.30 7.55 -0.25
CA LEU A 102 3.85 8.45 -1.32
C LEU A 102 5.00 9.01 -2.18
N GLU A 103 6.23 8.96 -1.69
CA GLU A 103 7.42 9.38 -2.44
C GLU A 103 7.90 8.29 -3.41
N ILE A 104 7.45 7.03 -3.25
CA ILE A 104 7.78 5.92 -4.15
C ILE A 104 7.42 6.27 -5.61
N PRO A 105 8.37 6.22 -6.56
CA PRO A 105 8.11 6.48 -7.98
C PRO A 105 7.15 5.47 -8.62
N SER A 106 6.51 5.84 -9.73
CA SER A 106 5.55 4.97 -10.43
C SER A 106 6.19 3.68 -10.95
N SER A 107 7.47 3.71 -11.34
CA SER A 107 8.26 2.53 -11.73
C SER A 107 8.33 1.50 -10.59
N HIS A 108 8.65 1.94 -9.37
CA HIS A 108 8.74 1.08 -8.19
C HIS A 108 7.37 0.72 -7.61
N THR A 109 6.33 1.50 -7.95
CA THR A 109 4.96 1.19 -7.53
C THR A 109 4.48 -0.12 -8.13
N VAL A 110 4.81 -0.38 -9.40
CA VAL A 110 4.50 -1.67 -10.05
C VAL A 110 5.26 -2.80 -9.36
N THR A 111 6.56 -2.64 -9.10
CA THR A 111 7.36 -3.65 -8.37
C THR A 111 6.76 -3.98 -7.00
N LEU A 112 6.26 -2.97 -6.29
CA LEU A 112 5.62 -3.15 -5.01
C LEU A 112 4.27 -3.89 -5.15
N ALA A 113 3.36 -3.40 -5.99
CA ALA A 113 2.02 -3.97 -6.14
C ALA A 113 2.01 -5.37 -6.77
N CYS A 114 2.96 -5.65 -7.67
CA CYS A 114 3.03 -6.89 -8.46
C CYS A 114 3.98 -7.94 -7.86
N SER A 115 4.24 -7.88 -6.56
CA SER A 115 5.04 -8.91 -5.86
C SER A 115 4.25 -9.54 -4.73
N ALA A 116 4.47 -10.83 -4.45
CA ALA A 116 3.80 -11.54 -3.36
C ALA A 116 3.92 -10.79 -2.00
N PRO A 117 5.12 -10.41 -1.52
CA PRO A 117 5.19 -9.64 -0.27
C PRO A 117 4.75 -8.19 -0.43
N GLY A 118 5.02 -7.52 -1.55
CA GLY A 118 4.68 -6.09 -1.71
C GLY A 118 3.18 -5.84 -1.88
N SER A 119 2.45 -6.76 -2.51
CA SER A 119 0.99 -6.70 -2.65
C SER A 119 0.30 -6.58 -1.29
N HIS A 120 0.70 -7.39 -0.31
CA HIS A 120 0.19 -7.29 1.06
C HIS A 120 0.53 -5.97 1.77
N LEU A 121 1.65 -5.34 1.42
CA LEU A 121 1.98 -4.02 1.95
C LEU A 121 1.05 -2.94 1.35
N VAL A 122 0.80 -2.98 0.04
CA VAL A 122 -0.16 -2.06 -0.60
C VAL A 122 -1.57 -2.27 -0.01
N ASP A 123 -1.99 -3.52 0.15
CA ASP A 123 -3.25 -3.86 0.80
C ASP A 123 -3.35 -3.30 2.22
N ALA A 124 -2.29 -3.44 3.02
CA ALA A 124 -2.26 -2.89 4.38
C ALA A 124 -2.32 -1.36 4.39
N PHE A 125 -1.69 -0.68 3.43
CA PHE A 125 -1.77 0.77 3.30
C PHE A 125 -3.20 1.24 3.00
N PHE A 126 -3.89 0.56 2.08
CA PHE A 126 -5.28 0.89 1.76
C PHE A 126 -6.26 0.48 2.87
N SER A 127 -5.98 -0.61 3.59
CA SER A 127 -6.83 -1.15 4.68
C SER A 127 -6.63 -0.49 6.02
N SER A 128 -5.52 0.22 6.22
CA SER A 128 -5.28 0.93 7.48
C SER A 128 -6.23 2.11 7.64
N GLU A 129 -6.96 2.12 8.76
CA GLU A 129 -7.81 3.24 9.19
C GLU A 129 -6.97 4.46 9.60
N LYS A 130 -5.73 4.24 10.00
CA LYS A 130 -4.77 5.28 10.37
C LYS A 130 -4.30 6.08 9.14
N VAL A 131 -4.39 5.50 7.93
CA VAL A 131 -4.08 6.18 6.68
C VAL A 131 -5.31 6.95 6.18
N ARG A 132 -5.25 8.28 6.25
CA ARG A 132 -6.35 9.17 5.82
C ARG A 132 -6.67 8.99 4.34
N ALA A 133 -7.96 9.09 3.97
CA ALA A 133 -8.43 8.97 2.58
C ALA A 133 -7.70 9.91 1.60
N LYS A 134 -7.36 11.13 2.02
CA LYS A 134 -6.57 12.09 1.21
C LYS A 134 -5.20 11.53 0.79
N ARG A 135 -4.56 10.72 1.64
CA ARG A 135 -3.27 10.10 1.35
C ARG A 135 -3.44 8.94 0.35
N LYS A 136 -4.49 8.13 0.52
CA LYS A 136 -4.87 7.07 -0.44
C LYS A 136 -5.19 7.65 -1.83
N LEU A 137 -5.91 8.77 -1.88
CA LEU A 137 -6.21 9.48 -3.13
C LEU A 137 -4.93 9.95 -3.82
N LYS A 138 -4.02 10.60 -3.08
CA LYS A 138 -2.73 11.06 -3.63
C LYS A 138 -1.90 9.92 -4.23
N TRP A 139 -1.93 8.74 -3.60
CA TRP A 139 -1.27 7.57 -4.16
C TRP A 139 -1.92 7.16 -5.50
N ILE A 140 -3.25 7.05 -5.54
CA ILE A 140 -3.99 6.69 -6.77
C ILE A 140 -3.69 7.67 -7.91
N GLU A 141 -3.68 8.98 -7.63
CA GLU A 141 -3.36 10.01 -8.62
C GLU A 141 -1.94 9.86 -9.19
N LYS A 142 -0.96 9.47 -8.37
CA LYS A 142 0.43 9.24 -8.79
C LYS A 142 0.61 7.92 -9.57
N THR A 143 -0.23 6.94 -9.30
CA THR A 143 -0.15 5.58 -9.87
C THR A 143 -0.98 5.42 -11.15
N LYS A 144 -1.78 6.43 -11.52
CA LYS A 144 -2.74 6.33 -12.63
C LYS A 144 -2.13 5.78 -13.93
N ASP A 145 -0.95 6.26 -14.31
CA ASP A 145 -0.32 5.91 -15.59
C ASP A 145 0.23 4.47 -15.66
N VAL A 146 0.17 3.73 -14.54
CA VAL A 146 0.66 2.35 -14.47
C VAL A 146 -0.39 1.35 -13.95
N PHE A 147 -1.65 1.76 -13.73
CA PHE A 147 -2.69 0.84 -13.27
C PHE A 147 -2.94 -0.32 -14.23
N PHE A 148 -2.80 -0.11 -15.55
CA PHE A 148 -2.95 -1.19 -16.51
C PHE A 148 -1.90 -2.31 -16.31
N LYS A 149 -0.65 -1.96 -15.97
CA LYS A 149 0.40 -2.94 -15.64
C LYS A 149 0.05 -3.72 -14.37
N ILE A 150 -0.51 -3.04 -13.37
CA ILE A 150 -0.96 -3.66 -12.12
C ILE A 150 -2.15 -4.60 -12.40
N ALA A 151 -3.11 -4.17 -13.22
CA ALA A 151 -4.30 -4.95 -13.55
C ALA A 151 -4.00 -6.26 -14.30
N MET A 152 -2.94 -6.29 -15.09
CA MET A 152 -2.51 -7.47 -15.87
C MET A 152 -1.57 -8.41 -15.09
N ASP A 153 -1.23 -8.09 -13.85
CA ASP A 153 -0.37 -8.92 -13.01
C ASP A 153 -1.16 -9.86 -12.08
N LYS A 154 -0.59 -11.03 -11.78
CA LYS A 154 -1.18 -12.05 -10.89
C LYS A 154 -1.45 -11.52 -9.48
N TYR A 155 -0.51 -10.77 -8.89
CA TYR A 155 -0.68 -10.18 -7.56
C TYR A 155 -1.31 -8.80 -7.66
N GLY A 156 -0.89 -8.02 -8.66
CA GLY A 156 -1.36 -6.67 -8.90
C GLY A 156 -2.87 -6.58 -9.13
N SER A 157 -3.46 -7.51 -9.90
CA SER A 157 -4.91 -7.55 -10.12
C SER A 157 -5.67 -7.68 -8.80
N ARG A 158 -5.20 -8.56 -7.90
CA ARG A 158 -5.81 -8.73 -6.58
C ARG A 158 -5.68 -7.49 -5.70
N VAL A 159 -4.51 -6.84 -5.71
CA VAL A 159 -4.29 -5.57 -5.02
C VAL A 159 -5.24 -4.50 -5.56
N LEU A 160 -5.38 -4.40 -6.87
CA LEU A 160 -6.22 -3.40 -7.51
C LEU A 160 -7.70 -3.59 -7.15
N GLU A 161 -8.18 -4.84 -7.04
CA GLU A 161 -9.51 -5.11 -6.48
C GLU A 161 -9.67 -4.66 -5.04
N ASN A 162 -8.65 -4.89 -4.20
CA ASN A 162 -8.68 -4.48 -2.81
C ASN A 162 -8.66 -2.95 -2.69
N ILE A 163 -7.86 -2.26 -3.51
CA ILE A 163 -7.88 -0.80 -3.65
C ILE A 163 -9.28 -0.34 -4.07
N TRP A 164 -9.86 -0.97 -5.10
CA TRP A 164 -11.18 -0.62 -5.61
C TRP A 164 -12.28 -0.71 -4.55
N ARG A 165 -12.28 -1.80 -3.77
CA ARG A 165 -13.26 -2.02 -2.69
C ARG A 165 -13.18 -0.96 -1.60
N GLN A 166 -12.00 -0.40 -1.38
CA GLN A 166 -11.71 0.58 -0.32
C GLN A 166 -11.74 2.02 -0.79
N SER A 167 -11.84 2.21 -2.11
CA SER A 167 -11.84 3.50 -2.77
C SER A 167 -13.22 4.16 -2.73
N SER A 168 -13.23 5.48 -2.53
CA SER A 168 -14.41 6.30 -2.76
C SER A 168 -14.75 6.36 -4.25
N ILE A 169 -15.96 6.82 -4.59
CA ILE A 169 -16.34 7.03 -5.99
C ILE A 169 -15.30 7.87 -6.77
N LYS A 170 -14.76 8.94 -6.17
CA LYS A 170 -13.73 9.79 -6.79
C LYS A 170 -12.47 8.99 -7.17
N MET A 171 -12.00 8.15 -6.26
CA MET A 171 -10.83 7.29 -6.50
C MET A 171 -11.09 6.25 -7.58
N LYS A 172 -12.29 5.64 -7.57
CA LYS A 172 -12.71 4.66 -8.58
C LYS A 172 -12.78 5.27 -9.99
N ILE A 173 -13.24 6.51 -10.11
CA ILE A 173 -13.26 7.24 -11.39
C ILE A 173 -11.84 7.37 -11.95
N ILE A 174 -10.87 7.83 -11.14
CA ILE A 174 -9.48 7.99 -11.58
C ILE A 174 -8.89 6.65 -12.05
N ILE A 175 -9.14 5.57 -11.31
CA ILE A 175 -8.71 4.22 -11.70
C ILE A 175 -9.38 3.83 -13.03
N ALA A 176 -10.70 4.01 -13.17
CA ALA A 176 -11.41 3.63 -14.39
C ALA A 176 -10.92 4.41 -15.61
N GLU A 177 -10.77 5.74 -15.50
CA GLU A 177 -10.21 6.61 -16.54
C GLU A 177 -8.84 6.12 -17.00
N SER A 178 -7.98 5.71 -16.07
CA SER A 178 -6.64 5.22 -16.40
C SER A 178 -6.64 3.87 -17.14
N LEU A 179 -7.70 3.07 -17.03
CA LEU A 179 -7.79 1.75 -17.66
C LEU A 179 -8.44 1.79 -19.04
N VAL A 180 -9.27 2.80 -19.34
CA VAL A 180 -9.98 2.93 -20.63
C VAL A 180 -9.04 2.87 -21.85
N PRO A 181 -7.90 3.61 -21.89
CA PRO A 181 -7.00 3.60 -23.04
C PRO A 181 -6.37 2.23 -23.32
N HIS A 182 -6.42 1.31 -22.35
CA HIS A 182 -5.78 0.01 -22.41
C HIS A 182 -6.78 -1.14 -22.61
N GLU A 183 -8.00 -0.88 -23.09
CA GLU A 183 -9.05 -1.91 -23.28
C GLU A 183 -8.54 -3.13 -24.05
N SER A 184 -7.85 -2.94 -25.18
CA SER A 184 -7.33 -4.06 -25.99
C SER A 184 -6.33 -4.91 -25.22
N SER A 185 -5.35 -4.30 -24.55
CA SER A 185 -4.36 -5.02 -23.74
C SER A 185 -5.02 -5.74 -22.56
N LEU A 186 -5.92 -5.06 -21.84
CA LEU A 186 -6.59 -5.62 -20.68
C LEU A 186 -7.50 -6.79 -21.05
N THR A 187 -8.28 -6.68 -22.11
CA THR A 187 -9.22 -7.74 -22.51
C THR A 187 -8.53 -8.99 -23.05
N ASN A 188 -7.33 -8.85 -23.61
CA ASN A 188 -6.50 -9.97 -24.08
C ASN A 188 -5.64 -10.60 -22.96
N ASP A 189 -5.45 -9.92 -21.84
CA ASP A 189 -4.72 -10.47 -20.69
C ASP A 189 -5.62 -11.28 -19.75
N GLN A 190 -5.08 -12.35 -19.13
CA GLN A 190 -5.85 -13.24 -18.26
C GLN A 190 -6.35 -12.57 -16.97
N HIS A 191 -5.57 -11.65 -16.39
CA HIS A 191 -5.90 -10.92 -15.16
C HIS A 191 -6.60 -9.61 -15.50
N GLY A 192 -6.12 -8.91 -16.53
CA GLY A 192 -6.67 -7.68 -17.07
C GLY A 192 -8.15 -7.85 -17.44
N LYS A 193 -8.53 -8.95 -18.09
CA LYS A 193 -9.93 -9.18 -18.51
C LYS A 193 -10.85 -9.33 -17.31
N HIS A 194 -10.35 -9.89 -16.20
CA HIS A 194 -11.10 -9.98 -14.95
C HIS A 194 -11.36 -8.60 -14.38
N ILE A 195 -10.31 -7.76 -14.27
CA ILE A 195 -10.41 -6.39 -13.76
C ILE A 195 -11.33 -5.55 -14.64
N PHE A 196 -11.14 -5.59 -15.96
CA PHE A 196 -11.92 -4.81 -16.92
C PHE A 196 -13.42 -5.10 -16.82
N ARG A 197 -13.79 -6.39 -16.70
CA ARG A 197 -15.18 -6.82 -16.50
C ARG A 197 -15.69 -6.43 -15.11
N LYS A 198 -14.92 -6.72 -14.06
CA LYS A 198 -15.31 -6.52 -12.66
C LYS A 198 -15.54 -5.06 -12.31
N PHE A 199 -14.74 -4.16 -12.88
CA PHE A 199 -14.90 -2.72 -12.68
C PHE A 199 -15.88 -2.10 -13.68
N ALA A 200 -16.42 -2.90 -14.61
CA ALA A 200 -17.35 -2.47 -15.64
C ALA A 200 -16.77 -1.28 -16.44
N ILE A 201 -15.50 -1.38 -16.86
CA ILE A 201 -14.76 -0.28 -17.51
C ILE A 201 -15.39 0.11 -18.85
N ARG A 202 -15.91 -0.87 -19.61
CA ARG A 202 -16.67 -0.58 -20.84
C ARG A 202 -17.90 0.27 -20.57
N GLN A 203 -18.66 -0.06 -19.52
CA GLN A 203 -19.83 0.73 -19.11
C GLN A 203 -19.42 2.11 -18.61
N PHE A 204 -18.30 2.22 -17.89
CA PHE A 204 -17.75 3.51 -17.47
C PHE A 204 -17.46 4.42 -18.68
N HIS A 205 -16.85 3.86 -19.73
CA HIS A 205 -16.51 4.62 -20.95
C HIS A 205 -17.74 5.04 -21.75
N GLN A 206 -18.72 4.14 -21.92
CA GLN A 206 -19.89 4.36 -22.78
C GLN A 206 -21.06 5.05 -22.07
N ARG A 207 -21.25 4.79 -20.77
CA ARG A 207 -22.42 5.21 -19.97
C ARG A 207 -21.98 5.62 -18.57
N ASN A 208 -21.21 6.71 -18.50
CA ASN A 208 -20.54 7.15 -17.29
C ASN A 208 -21.52 7.44 -16.12
N GLU A 209 -22.64 8.10 -16.39
CA GLU A 209 -23.63 8.44 -15.35
C GLU A 209 -24.33 7.21 -14.77
N ASP A 210 -24.74 6.26 -15.62
CA ASP A 210 -25.30 4.97 -15.18
C ASP A 210 -24.30 4.23 -14.30
N TRP A 211 -23.04 4.17 -14.74
CA TRP A 211 -21.97 3.53 -14.00
C TRP A 211 -21.73 4.18 -12.63
N LYS A 212 -21.68 5.52 -12.57
CA LYS A 212 -21.55 6.27 -11.31
C LYS A 212 -22.71 5.96 -10.37
N SER A 213 -23.95 6.00 -10.87
CA SER A 213 -25.14 5.71 -10.07
C SER A 213 -25.09 4.30 -9.47
N PHE A 214 -24.62 3.32 -10.25
CA PHE A 214 -24.45 1.94 -9.82
C PHE A 214 -23.37 1.80 -8.75
N GLN A 215 -22.21 2.44 -8.93
CA GLN A 215 -21.13 2.42 -7.93
C GLN A 215 -21.55 3.07 -6.61
N VAL A 216 -22.32 4.17 -6.66
CA VAL A 216 -22.87 4.82 -5.46
C VAL A 216 -23.85 3.89 -4.73
N LYS A 217 -24.71 3.17 -5.45
CA LYS A 217 -25.61 2.16 -4.87
C LYS A 217 -24.83 1.05 -4.17
N ILE A 218 -23.76 0.53 -4.79
CA ILE A 218 -22.88 -0.48 -4.17
C ILE A 218 -22.23 0.08 -2.90
N GLU A 219 -21.73 1.31 -2.94
CA GLU A 219 -21.07 1.94 -1.78
C GLU A 219 -22.06 2.15 -0.62
N LYS A 220 -23.28 2.63 -0.90
CA LYS A 220 -24.35 2.79 0.10
C LYS A 220 -24.70 1.44 0.74
N LYS A 221 -24.93 0.41 -0.08
CA LYS A 221 -25.21 -0.95 0.39
C LYS A 221 -24.09 -1.44 1.31
N ARG A 222 -22.82 -1.28 0.89
CA ARG A 222 -21.66 -1.69 1.71
C ARG A 222 -21.60 -0.98 3.06
N LYS A 223 -21.84 0.34 3.09
CA LYS A 223 -21.86 1.11 4.35
C LYS A 223 -22.95 0.62 5.28
N MET A 224 -24.17 0.44 4.77
CA MET A 224 -25.28 -0.14 5.55
C MET A 224 -24.88 -1.49 6.18
N PHE A 225 -24.29 -2.40 5.41
CA PHE A 225 -23.84 -3.69 5.96
C PHE A 225 -22.74 -3.57 7.02
N GLN A 226 -21.85 -2.58 6.92
CA GLN A 226 -20.84 -2.34 7.96
C GLN A 226 -21.49 -1.90 9.27
N ASP A 227 -22.58 -1.14 9.21
CA ASP A 227 -23.33 -0.69 10.38
C ASP A 227 -24.10 -1.84 11.08
N PHE A 228 -24.33 -2.96 10.38
CA PHE A 228 -24.99 -4.16 10.93
C PHE A 228 -24.03 -5.23 11.44
N LEU A 229 -22.72 -5.08 11.25
CA LEU A 229 -21.74 -6.03 11.80
C LEU A 229 -21.63 -5.79 13.32
N PRO A 230 -21.86 -6.81 14.17
CA PRO A 230 -21.75 -6.62 15.61
C PRO A 230 -20.34 -6.18 16.01
N ASP A 231 -20.28 -5.07 16.75
CA ASP A 231 -19.05 -4.52 17.33
C ASP A 231 -18.47 -5.48 18.39
N GLU A 232 -17.68 -6.47 17.97
CA GLU A 232 -16.85 -7.24 18.91
C GLU A 232 -15.74 -6.38 19.58
N GLN A 233 -15.65 -5.09 19.26
CA GLN A 233 -14.62 -4.19 19.78
C GLN A 233 -15.12 -3.07 20.71
N GLN A 234 -16.44 -2.93 20.95
CA GLN A 234 -16.94 -1.95 21.95
C GLN A 234 -16.86 -2.44 23.41
N LYS A 235 -16.60 -3.74 23.67
CA LYS A 235 -16.55 -4.29 25.04
C LYS A 235 -15.26 -4.00 25.85
N LYS A 236 -14.22 -3.38 25.26
CA LYS A 236 -12.97 -3.04 25.98
C LYS A 236 -12.87 -1.60 26.51
N LYS A 237 -13.88 -0.74 26.29
CA LYS A 237 -13.91 0.63 26.84
C LYS A 237 -14.89 0.84 28.00
N LYS A 238 -15.58 -0.22 28.46
CA LYS A 238 -16.53 -0.15 29.58
C LYS A 238 -16.39 -1.34 30.53
N LYS A 239 -15.17 -1.68 30.96
CA LYS A 239 -14.97 -2.46 32.20
C LYS A 239 -13.66 -2.03 32.86
N VAL A 240 -13.85 -1.25 33.92
CA VAL A 240 -13.01 -1.05 35.13
C VAL A 240 -11.62 -0.48 34.92
#